data_AF-A0A9D7KQH5-F1
#
_entry.id   AF-A0A9D7KQH5-F1
#
_cell.length_a   1.000
_cell.length_b   1.000
_cell.length_c   1.000
_cell.angle_alpha   90.00
_cell.angle_beta   90.00
_cell.angle_gamma   90.00
#
_symmetry.space_group_name_H-M   'P 1'
#
loop_
_entity.id
_entity.type
_entity.pdbx_description
1 polymer ?
#
loop_
_entity_poly.entity_id
_entity_poly.type
_entity_poly.pdbx_seq_one_letter_code
_entity_poly.pdbx_strand_id
1 'polypeptide(L)'
;MSDLVKLLVDTRIKLPEYAVAILMKYRGRKQLLPQVSNNTLNENIKELCLKAGWCQEVGKKREKHGITKNLYKNGKAYRFCDLVSSHTMRRTAVTTLLSLGMPETMVRKISGHAANSPEFYRYVNYAQQFIDAELDRIYQEILPSKNTSKIAKTTLFS
;
A
#
# COMPACT_ATOMS: atom_id res chain seq x y z
N MET A 1 -20.39 6.47 -31.50
CA MET A 1 -20.06 7.54 -30.54
C MET A 1 -19.97 6.87 -29.18
N SER A 2 -18.78 6.39 -28.82
CA SER A 2 -18.57 5.50 -27.66
C SER A 2 -18.12 6.33 -26.46
N ASP A 3 -18.89 6.24 -25.38
CA ASP A 3 -18.69 6.93 -24.12
C ASP A 3 -17.28 6.70 -23.56
N LEU A 4 -16.47 7.75 -23.69
CA LEU A 4 -15.15 7.89 -23.08
C LEU A 4 -15.34 8.14 -21.58
N VAL A 5 -14.90 7.20 -20.75
CA VAL A 5 -14.63 7.50 -19.34
C VAL A 5 -13.45 8.48 -19.31
N LYS A 6 -13.74 9.78 -19.16
CA LYS A 6 -12.75 10.85 -18.99
C LYS A 6 -11.88 10.55 -17.77
N LEU A 7 -10.67 10.04 -17.98
CA LEU A 7 -9.56 10.29 -17.07
C LEU A 7 -9.05 11.70 -17.36
N LEU A 8 -8.80 12.50 -16.32
CA LEU A 8 -8.42 13.92 -16.47
C LEU A 8 -7.03 14.10 -17.11
N VAL A 9 -6.26 13.02 -17.34
CA VAL A 9 -4.92 13.06 -17.92
C VAL A 9 -4.61 11.74 -18.64
N ASP A 10 -4.23 11.79 -19.91
CA ASP A 10 -3.65 10.64 -20.62
C ASP A 10 -2.25 10.36 -20.06
N THR A 11 -2.06 9.16 -19.49
CA THR A 11 -0.78 8.76 -18.89
C THR A 11 -0.39 7.37 -19.40
N ARG A 12 0.76 7.30 -20.06
CA ARG A 12 1.38 6.05 -20.49
C ARG A 12 2.30 5.51 -19.40
N ILE A 13 2.12 4.24 -19.04
CA ILE A 13 2.87 3.57 -17.98
C ILE A 13 3.50 2.30 -18.55
N LYS A 14 4.77 2.06 -18.23
CA LYS A 14 5.44 0.80 -18.57
C LYS A 14 4.92 -0.32 -17.66
N LEU A 15 4.38 -1.37 -18.25
CA LEU A 15 3.92 -2.54 -17.50
C LEU A 15 5.09 -3.49 -17.20
N PRO A 16 5.08 -4.16 -16.04
CA PRO A 16 6.03 -5.22 -15.74
C PRO A 16 5.73 -6.48 -16.56
N GLU A 17 6.75 -7.33 -16.75
CA GLU A 17 6.67 -8.52 -17.61
C GLU A 17 5.51 -9.46 -17.23
N TYR A 18 5.28 -9.68 -15.93
CA TYR A 18 4.19 -10.53 -15.47
C TYR A 18 2.80 -9.98 -15.85
N ALA A 19 2.63 -8.66 -15.91
CA ALA A 19 1.36 -8.04 -16.31
C ALA A 19 1.16 -8.15 -17.82
N VAL A 20 2.24 -7.99 -18.59
CA VAL A 20 2.25 -8.21 -20.04
C VAL A 20 1.88 -9.66 -20.35
N ALA A 21 2.47 -10.63 -19.64
CA ALA A 21 2.15 -12.05 -19.79
C ALA A 21 0.66 -12.35 -19.55
N ILE A 22 0.03 -11.69 -18.57
CA ILE A 22 -1.42 -11.82 -18.33
C ILE A 22 -2.21 -11.26 -19.53
N LEU A 23 -1.87 -10.07 -20.03
CA LEU A 23 -2.54 -9.48 -21.18
C LEU A 23 -2.42 -10.34 -22.44
N MET A 24 -1.27 -10.99 -22.64
CA MET A 24 -1.07 -11.89 -23.78
C MET A 24 -2.02 -13.09 -23.78
N LYS A 25 -2.46 -13.58 -22.61
CA LYS A 25 -3.47 -14.65 -22.52
C LYS A 25 -4.84 -14.25 -23.08
N TYR A 26 -5.12 -12.96 -23.14
CA TYR A 26 -6.38 -12.40 -23.63
C TYR A 26 -6.23 -11.73 -25.01
N ARG A 27 -5.09 -11.92 -25.68
CA ARG A 27 -4.83 -11.35 -27.02
C ARG A 27 -5.88 -11.82 -28.03
N GLY A 28 -6.27 -10.93 -28.94
CA GLY A 28 -7.27 -11.21 -29.97
C GLY A 28 -8.72 -10.97 -29.52
N ARG A 29 -8.96 -10.58 -28.27
CA ARG A 29 -10.28 -10.14 -27.79
C ARG A 29 -10.51 -8.66 -28.11
N LYS A 30 -11.79 -8.27 -28.24
CA LYS A 30 -12.20 -6.86 -28.45
C LYS A 30 -11.73 -5.93 -27.33
N GLN A 31 -11.54 -6.45 -26.13
CA GLN A 31 -11.12 -5.69 -24.95
C GLN A 31 -9.91 -6.35 -24.31
N LEU A 32 -9.08 -5.54 -23.63
CA LEU A 32 -7.82 -5.99 -23.03
C LEU A 32 -7.99 -7.09 -21.97
N LEU A 33 -9.07 -7.00 -21.18
CA LEU A 33 -9.42 -7.96 -20.14
C LEU A 33 -10.93 -8.27 -20.21
N PRO A 34 -11.36 -9.43 -19.69
CA PRO A 34 -12.79 -9.71 -19.52
C PRO A 34 -13.48 -8.64 -18.68
N GLN A 35 -14.69 -8.22 -19.06
CA GLN A 35 -15.48 -7.31 -18.24
C GLN A 35 -15.95 -8.02 -16.99
N VAL A 36 -15.70 -7.38 -15.85
CA VAL A 36 -16.23 -7.78 -14.55
C VAL A 36 -16.80 -6.54 -13.88
N SER A 37 -17.92 -6.71 -13.16
CA SER A 37 -18.45 -5.62 -12.35
C SER A 37 -17.48 -5.28 -11.22
N ASN A 38 -17.53 -4.04 -10.71
CA ASN A 38 -16.72 -3.65 -9.54
C ASN A 38 -17.01 -4.53 -8.32
N ASN A 39 -18.25 -4.99 -8.15
CA ASN A 39 -18.63 -5.87 -7.04
C ASN A 39 -17.97 -7.24 -7.19
N THR A 40 -18.08 -7.84 -8.37
CA THR A 40 -17.45 -9.13 -8.69
C THR A 40 -15.93 -9.06 -8.59
N LEU A 41 -15.32 -7.97 -9.07
CA LEU A 41 -13.88 -7.75 -8.92
C LEU A 41 -13.48 -7.72 -7.43
N ASN A 42 -14.24 -7.01 -6.61
CA ASN A 42 -13.97 -6.94 -5.17
C ASN A 42 -14.16 -8.31 -4.49
N GLU A 43 -15.18 -9.08 -4.87
CA GLU A 43 -15.38 -10.44 -4.35
C GLU A 43 -14.20 -11.36 -4.70
N ASN A 44 -13.76 -11.34 -5.97
CA ASN A 44 -12.62 -12.11 -6.44
C ASN A 44 -11.33 -11.73 -5.70
N ILE A 45 -11.11 -10.44 -5.42
CA ILE A 45 -9.95 -9.97 -4.65
C ILE A 45 -9.99 -10.54 -3.22
N LYS A 46 -11.17 -10.53 -2.57
CA LYS A 46 -11.30 -11.07 -1.22
C LYS A 46 -11.05 -12.58 -1.19
N GLU A 47 -11.56 -13.31 -2.18
CA GLU A 47 -11.30 -14.74 -2.33
C GLU A 47 -9.81 -15.03 -2.56
N LEU A 48 -9.14 -14.21 -3.37
CA LEU A 48 -7.69 -14.32 -3.60
C LEU A 48 -6.90 -14.09 -2.29
N CYS A 49 -7.25 -13.07 -1.51
CA CYS A 49 -6.65 -12.82 -0.21
C CYS A 49 -6.92 -13.95 0.80
N LEU A 50 -8.11 -14.56 0.75
CA LEU A 50 -8.45 -15.73 1.56
C LEU A 50 -7.57 -16.94 1.21
N LYS A 51 -7.40 -17.22 -0.09
CA LYS A 51 -6.52 -18.30 -0.58
C LYS A 51 -5.04 -18.05 -0.27
N ALA A 52 -4.63 -16.79 -0.20
CA ALA A 52 -3.29 -16.39 0.26
C ALA A 52 -3.11 -16.47 1.79
N GLY A 53 -4.15 -16.84 2.54
CA GLY A 53 -4.09 -16.98 4.00
C GLY A 53 -4.15 -15.67 4.78
N TRP A 54 -4.55 -14.55 4.15
CA TRP A 54 -4.62 -13.23 4.80
C TRP A 54 -5.88 -13.07 5.64
N CYS A 55 -6.00 -13.93 6.65
CA CYS A 55 -7.18 -14.10 7.51
C CYS A 55 -7.03 -13.46 8.89
N GLN A 56 -5.97 -12.69 9.13
CA GLN A 56 -5.75 -12.04 10.42
C GLN A 56 -6.90 -11.10 10.78
N GLU A 57 -7.32 -11.10 12.03
CA GLU A 57 -8.36 -10.21 12.53
C GLU A 57 -7.81 -8.80 12.69
N VAL A 58 -8.39 -7.84 11.97
CA VAL A 58 -7.97 -6.44 12.01
C VAL A 58 -9.00 -5.58 12.76
N GLY A 59 -10.23 -6.09 12.88
CA GLY A 59 -11.36 -5.33 13.40
C GLY A 59 -11.77 -4.21 12.43
N LYS A 60 -12.98 -3.68 12.61
CA LYS A 60 -13.45 -2.52 11.85
C LYS A 60 -14.22 -1.62 12.79
N LYS A 61 -13.81 -0.36 12.92
CA LYS A 61 -14.53 0.63 13.73
C LYS A 61 -15.30 1.55 12.81
N ARG A 62 -16.52 1.92 13.21
CA ARG A 62 -17.32 2.95 12.55
C ARG A 62 -17.78 3.95 13.59
N GLU A 63 -17.47 5.21 13.37
CA GLU A 63 -18.02 6.30 14.15
C GLU A 63 -19.39 6.70 13.56
N LYS A 64 -20.40 6.85 14.41
CA LYS A 64 -21.71 7.38 14.04
C LYS A 64 -22.21 8.27 15.18
N HIS A 65 -22.40 9.56 14.89
CA HIS A 65 -22.80 10.58 15.87
C HIS A 65 -21.86 10.67 17.09
N GLY A 66 -20.54 10.69 16.88
CA GLY A 66 -19.54 10.76 17.97
C GLY A 66 -19.33 9.45 18.74
N ILE A 67 -20.10 8.40 18.44
CA ILE A 67 -19.99 7.10 19.09
C ILE A 67 -19.24 6.14 18.17
N THR A 68 -18.09 5.65 18.65
CA THR A 68 -17.32 4.61 17.97
C THR A 68 -17.93 3.24 18.26
N LYS A 69 -18.39 2.54 17.21
CA LYS A 69 -18.88 1.15 17.30
C LYS A 69 -17.94 0.21 16.57
N ASN A 70 -17.57 -0.88 17.23
CA ASN A 70 -16.93 -2.01 16.56
C ASN A 70 -17.96 -2.69 15.67
N LEU A 71 -17.59 -2.90 14.41
CA LEU A 71 -18.39 -3.64 13.44
C LEU A 71 -17.95 -5.10 13.45
N TYR A 72 -18.93 -5.98 13.49
CA TYR A 72 -18.76 -7.42 13.42
C TYR A 72 -19.54 -7.94 12.21
N LYS A 73 -19.00 -8.98 11.56
CA LYS A 73 -19.66 -9.72 10.50
C LYS A 73 -20.03 -11.10 11.06
N ASN A 74 -21.33 -11.39 11.17
CA ASN A 74 -21.85 -12.63 11.75
C ASN A 74 -21.27 -12.96 13.14
N GLY A 75 -21.15 -11.94 14.01
CA GLY A 75 -20.60 -12.08 15.35
C GLY A 75 -19.07 -12.20 15.44
N LYS A 76 -18.35 -12.18 14.31
CA LYS A 76 -16.88 -12.22 14.26
C LYS A 76 -16.28 -10.90 13.84
N ALA A 77 -15.07 -10.62 14.30
CA ALA A 77 -14.31 -9.45 13.87
C ALA A 77 -14.03 -9.52 12.36
N TYR A 78 -13.88 -8.36 11.72
CA TYR A 78 -13.45 -8.33 10.32
C TYR A 78 -12.01 -8.82 10.20
N ARG A 79 -11.80 -9.75 9.27
CA ARG A 79 -10.47 -10.19 8.85
C ARG A 79 -9.90 -9.26 7.79
N PHE A 80 -8.59 -9.30 7.58
CA PHE A 80 -7.93 -8.52 6.54
C PHE A 80 -8.55 -8.78 5.15
N CYS A 81 -8.70 -10.05 4.76
CA CYS A 81 -9.31 -10.43 3.48
C CYS A 81 -10.75 -9.94 3.30
N ASP A 82 -11.53 -9.70 4.37
CA ASP A 82 -12.90 -9.17 4.26
C ASP A 82 -12.94 -7.66 3.91
N LEU A 83 -11.83 -6.95 4.13
CA LEU A 83 -11.70 -5.51 4.00
C LEU A 83 -11.01 -5.06 2.70
N VAL A 84 -10.35 -5.97 1.97
CA VAL A 84 -9.66 -5.64 0.72
C VAL A 84 -10.66 -5.33 -0.41
N SER A 85 -10.29 -4.37 -1.25
CA SER A 85 -11.04 -3.91 -2.42
C SER A 85 -10.09 -3.37 -3.49
N SER A 86 -10.60 -3.07 -4.68
CA SER A 86 -9.83 -2.39 -5.73
C SER A 86 -9.26 -1.04 -5.29
N HIS A 87 -9.98 -0.30 -4.46
CA HIS A 87 -9.48 0.93 -3.85
C HIS A 87 -8.31 0.63 -2.89
N THR A 88 -8.38 -0.45 -2.11
CA THR A 88 -7.26 -0.89 -1.25
C THR A 88 -6.02 -1.20 -2.10
N MET A 89 -6.18 -1.89 -3.24
CA MET A 89 -5.08 -2.14 -4.18
C MET A 89 -4.43 -0.84 -4.66
N ARG A 90 -5.23 0.16 -5.06
CA ARG A 90 -4.71 1.47 -5.49
C ARG A 90 -3.96 2.18 -4.36
N ARG A 91 -4.49 2.14 -3.13
CA ARG A 91 -3.82 2.73 -1.95
C ARG A 91 -2.48 2.08 -1.69
N THR A 92 -2.43 0.75 -1.66
CA THR A 92 -1.18 -0.01 -1.49
C THR A 92 -0.18 0.35 -2.58
N ALA A 93 -0.58 0.38 -3.86
CA ALA A 93 0.30 0.75 -4.95
C ALA A 93 0.89 2.16 -4.78
N VAL A 94 0.07 3.15 -4.41
CA VAL A 94 0.54 4.53 -4.18
C VAL A 94 1.51 4.59 -3.01
N THR A 95 1.14 4.03 -1.85
CA THR A 95 1.99 4.02 -0.66
C THR A 95 3.31 3.31 -0.92
N THR A 96 3.30 2.13 -1.55
CA THR A 96 4.52 1.38 -1.86
C THR A 96 5.44 2.15 -2.80
N LEU A 97 4.91 2.79 -3.85
CA LEU A 97 5.74 3.59 -4.76
C LEU A 97 6.41 4.76 -4.04
N LEU A 98 5.69 5.45 -3.14
CA LEU A 98 6.24 6.55 -2.34
C LEU A 98 7.28 6.06 -1.34
N SER A 99 7.01 4.97 -0.62
CA SER A 99 7.94 4.38 0.35
C SER A 99 9.22 3.86 -0.31
N LEU A 100 9.16 3.46 -1.58
CA LEU A 100 10.33 3.09 -2.39
C LEU A 100 11.04 4.30 -3.03
N GLY A 101 10.65 5.53 -2.67
CA GLY A 101 11.33 6.75 -3.10
C GLY A 101 10.92 7.26 -4.48
N MET A 102 9.82 6.78 -5.07
CA MET A 102 9.35 7.36 -6.34
C MET A 102 8.84 8.79 -6.10
N PRO A 103 9.32 9.78 -6.86
CA PRO A 103 8.87 11.17 -6.75
C PRO A 103 7.34 11.33 -6.79
N GLU A 104 6.82 12.13 -5.86
CA GLU A 104 5.38 12.38 -5.69
C GLU A 104 4.68 12.80 -6.99
N THR A 105 5.34 13.64 -7.79
CA THR A 105 4.82 14.13 -9.07
C THR A 105 4.54 12.99 -10.05
N MET A 106 5.40 11.96 -10.06
CA MET A 106 5.24 10.77 -10.90
C MET A 106 4.16 9.84 -10.34
N VAL A 107 4.19 9.56 -9.03
CA VAL A 107 3.17 8.71 -8.39
C VAL A 107 1.78 9.31 -8.56
N ARG A 108 1.64 10.62 -8.40
CA ARG A 108 0.39 11.36 -8.61
C ARG A 108 -0.12 11.23 -10.04
N LYS A 109 0.76 11.37 -11.03
CA LYS A 109 0.42 11.22 -12.45
C LYS A 109 -0.04 9.79 -12.76
N ILE A 110 0.70 8.79 -12.31
CA ILE A 110 0.39 7.36 -12.50
C ILE A 110 -0.93 6.98 -11.83
N SER A 111 -1.15 7.45 -10.60
CA SER A 111 -2.34 7.12 -9.84
C SER A 111 -3.56 7.95 -10.22
N GLY A 112 -3.41 9.04 -10.97
CA GLY A 112 -4.51 9.91 -11.39
C GLY A 112 -5.12 10.69 -10.23
N HIS A 113 -4.29 11.20 -9.30
CA HIS A 113 -4.74 12.15 -8.27
C HIS A 113 -4.56 13.59 -8.77
N ALA A 114 -5.46 14.48 -8.35
CA ALA A 114 -5.34 15.92 -8.62
C ALA A 114 -4.13 16.51 -7.88
N ALA A 115 -3.57 17.61 -8.41
CA ALA A 115 -2.37 18.26 -7.87
C ALA A 115 -2.44 18.54 -6.36
N ASN A 116 -3.63 18.93 -5.87
CA ASN A 116 -3.87 19.35 -4.49
C ASN A 116 -4.82 18.40 -3.73
N SER A 117 -4.81 17.10 -4.04
CA SER A 117 -5.68 16.11 -3.36
C SER A 117 -5.24 15.90 -1.90
N PRO A 118 -6.08 16.23 -0.89
CA PRO A 118 -5.78 15.93 0.52
C PRO A 118 -5.61 14.43 0.77
N GLU A 119 -6.32 13.59 0.02
CA GLU A 119 -6.21 12.14 0.09
C GLU A 119 -4.83 11.66 -0.34
N PHE A 120 -4.22 12.32 -1.33
CA PHE A 120 -2.88 11.97 -1.80
C PHE A 120 -1.81 12.29 -0.75
N TYR A 121 -1.88 13.47 -0.12
CA TYR A 121 -0.95 13.88 0.94
C TYR A 121 -0.97 12.93 2.15
N ARG A 122 -2.10 12.27 2.41
CA ARG A 122 -2.15 11.21 3.44
C ARG A 122 -1.19 10.06 3.14
N TYR A 123 -1.00 9.69 1.88
CA TYR A 123 -0.04 8.64 1.49
C TYR A 123 1.40 9.13 1.60
N VAL A 124 1.66 10.39 1.26
CA VAL A 124 2.97 11.04 1.42
C VAL A 124 3.39 11.02 2.89
N ASN A 125 2.52 11.49 3.79
CA ASN A 125 2.80 11.49 5.23
C ASN A 125 3.04 10.09 5.78
N TYR A 126 2.29 9.09 5.31
CA TYR A 126 2.51 7.70 5.71
C TYR A 126 3.85 7.15 5.20
N ALA A 127 4.22 7.46 3.96
CA ALA A 127 5.52 7.05 3.41
C ALA A 127 6.68 7.74 4.15
N GLN A 128 6.51 9.00 4.54
CA GLN A 128 7.51 9.72 5.34
C GLN A 128 7.76 9.04 6.67
N GLN A 129 6.71 8.62 7.39
CA GLN A 129 6.86 7.87 8.65
C GLN A 129 7.68 6.58 8.48
N PHE A 130 7.54 5.91 7.33
CA PHE A 130 8.33 4.72 7.02
C PHE A 130 9.80 5.07 6.76
N ILE A 131 10.07 6.16 6.05
CA ILE A 131 11.42 6.67 5.80
C ILE A 131 12.10 7.08 7.11
N ASP A 132 11.38 7.82 7.96
CA ASP A 132 11.89 8.29 9.25
C ASP A 132 12.29 7.12 10.14
N ALA A 133 11.44 6.08 10.24
CA ALA A 133 11.73 4.88 11.02
C ALA A 133 12.97 4.11 10.52
N GLU A 134 13.16 4.06 9.19
CA GLU A 134 14.33 3.40 8.60
C GLU A 134 15.61 4.23 8.80
N LEU A 135 15.52 5.57 8.71
CA LEU A 135 16.63 6.47 9.03
C LEU A 135 17.05 6.33 10.49
N ASP A 136 16.09 6.29 11.41
CA ASP A 136 16.37 6.08 12.84
C ASP A 136 17.12 4.76 13.06
N ARG A 137 16.69 3.67 12.41
CA ARG A 137 17.37 2.36 12.47
C ARG A 137 18.81 2.46 11.97
N ILE A 138 19.03 3.07 10.81
CA ILE A 138 20.36 3.24 10.21
C ILE A 138 21.25 4.12 11.09
N TYR A 139 20.73 5.20 11.66
CA TYR A 139 21.50 6.08 12.55
C TYR A 139 21.95 5.36 13.82
N GLN A 140 21.16 4.44 14.37
CA GLN A 140 21.62 3.60 15.48
C GLN A 140 22.79 2.69 15.10
N GLU A 141 22.87 2.23 13.84
CA GLU A 141 23.96 1.39 13.33
C GLU A 141 25.22 2.21 13.00
N ILE A 142 25.05 3.44 12.50
CA ILE A 142 26.16 4.34 12.13
C ILE A 142 26.81 4.95 13.36
N LEU A 143 26.05 5.22 14.43
CA LEU A 143 26.61 5.74 15.67
C LEU A 143 27.54 4.67 16.27
N PRO A 144 28.85 4.95 16.42
CA PRO A 144 29.78 3.98 16.95
C PRO A 144 29.29 3.51 18.31
N SER A 145 29.18 2.19 18.49
CA SER A 145 28.93 1.60 19.80
C SER A 145 29.82 2.30 20.81
N LYS A 146 29.25 2.84 21.88
CA LYS A 146 29.99 3.36 23.03
C LYS A 146 30.71 2.18 23.68
N ASN A 147 31.80 1.72 23.06
CA ASN A 147 32.69 0.71 23.57
C ASN A 147 33.74 1.42 24.44
N THR A 148 33.27 2.11 25.48
CA THR A 148 34.09 2.72 26.52
C THR A 148 33.82 2.01 27.84
N SER A 149 34.22 0.74 27.95
CA SER A 149 34.34 0.06 29.24
C SER A 149 35.28 -1.16 29.21
N LYS A 150 36.45 -1.05 28.57
CA LYS A 150 37.55 -2.03 28.77
C LYS A 150 38.96 -1.42 28.90
N ILE A 151 39.08 -0.15 29.28
CA ILE A 151 40.37 0.45 29.66
C ILE A 151 40.29 0.95 31.10
N ALA A 152 40.17 0.02 32.06
CA ALA A 152 40.28 0.34 33.49
C ALA A 152 40.67 -0.88 34.33
N LYS A 153 41.58 -1.75 33.85
CA LYS A 153 42.20 -2.81 34.70
C LYS A 153 43.60 -3.22 34.23
N THR A 154 44.51 -2.27 33.98
CA THR A 154 45.96 -2.59 33.88
C THR A 154 46.83 -1.42 34.32
N THR A 155 46.63 -0.91 35.53
CA THR A 155 47.74 -0.29 36.28
C THR A 155 47.39 -0.33 37.75
N LEU A 156 48.19 -1.05 38.53
CA LEU A 156 48.37 -1.03 40.00
C LEU A 156 48.57 -2.48 40.46
N PHE A 157 49.84 -2.89 40.52
CA PHE A 157 50.50 -3.66 41.59
C PHE A 157 51.86 -4.13 41.05
N SER A 158 52.85 -3.25 41.23
CA SER A 158 54.25 -3.59 41.52
C SER A 158 54.57 -2.87 42.81
#